data_AF-A0AA95MRP5-F1
#
_entry.id   AF-A0AA95MRP5-F1
#
_cell.length_a   1.000
_cell.length_b   1.000
_cell.length_c   1.000
_cell.angle_alpha   90.00
_cell.angle_beta   90.00
_cell.angle_gamma   90.00
#
_symmetry.space_group_name_H-M   'P 1'
#
loop_
_entity.id
_entity.type
_entity.pdbx_description
1 polymer ?
#
loop_
_entity_poly.entity_id
_entity_poly.type
_entity_poly.pdbx_seq_one_letter_code
_entity_poly.pdbx_strand_id
1 'polypeptide(L)' 'MKCNQCQNEMVKDCNINVEFDTLGITIRKKGKGLFNKVSAKPKAAVCSNCGYVAFYIDEYKEFSE' A
#
# COMPACT_ATOMS: atom_id res chain seq x y z
N MET A 1 0.92 13.39 0.92
CA MET A 1 1.32 12.75 -0.35
C MET A 1 0.68 13.57 -1.45
N LYS A 2 1.45 14.03 -2.43
CA LYS A 2 0.91 14.72 -3.60
C LYS A 2 0.45 13.69 -4.62
N CYS A 3 -0.70 13.93 -5.25
CA CYS A 3 -1.23 13.07 -6.30
C CYS A 3 -0.37 13.13 -7.54
N ASN A 4 0.12 11.98 -8.01
CA ASN A 4 0.96 11.92 -9.22
C ASN A 4 0.26 12.38 -10.50
N GLN A 5 -1.09 12.40 -10.51
CA GLN A 5 -1.88 12.79 -11.68
C GLN A 5 -2.19 14.29 -11.75
N CYS A 6 -2.51 14.92 -10.61
CA CYS A 6 -2.98 16.31 -10.58
C CYS A 6 -2.32 17.19 -9.50
N GLN A 7 -1.32 16.67 -8.78
CA GLN A 7 -0.54 17.36 -7.76
C GLN A 7 -1.35 17.87 -6.54
N ASN A 8 -2.63 17.51 -6.41
CA ASN A 8 -3.41 17.81 -5.21
C ASN A 8 -2.92 17.01 -3.98
N GLU A 9 -3.16 17.51 -2.76
CA GLU A 9 -2.92 16.73 -1.54
C GLU A 9 -3.86 15.51 -1.49
N MET A 10 -3.33 14.35 -1.11
CA MET A 10 -4.11 13.12 -0.99
C MET A 10 -4.52 12.87 0.46
N VAL A 11 -5.73 12.35 0.65
CA VAL A 11 -6.18 11.79 1.93
C VAL A 11 -5.43 10.48 2.14
N LYS A 12 -4.66 10.39 3.22
CA LYS A 12 -3.82 9.22 3.55
C LYS A 12 -4.53 8.32 4.57
N ASP A 13 -3.91 7.18 4.84
CA ASP A 13 -4.28 6.23 5.90
C ASP A 13 -5.68 5.64 5.73
N CYS A 14 -6.13 5.52 4.48
CA CYS A 14 -7.38 4.84 4.16
C CYS A 14 -7.20 3.32 4.30
N ASN A 15 -8.19 2.67 4.91
CA ASN A 15 -8.27 1.21 4.99
C ASN A 15 -8.78 0.64 3.65
N ILE A 16 -8.26 -0.52 3.25
CA ILE A 16 -8.69 -1.26 2.07
C ILE A 16 -9.57 -2.41 2.55
N ASN A 17 -10.87 -2.32 2.24
CA ASN A 17 -11.81 -3.41 2.48
C ASN A 17 -12.10 -4.15 1.17
N VAL A 18 -11.95 -5.48 1.18
CA VAL A 18 -12.37 -6.35 0.09
C VAL A 18 -13.66 -7.02 0.58
N GLU A 19 -14.78 -6.73 -0.06
CA GLU A 19 -16.07 -7.25 0.38
C GLU A 19 -16.06 -8.79 0.47
N PHE A 20 -16.61 -9.31 1.57
CA PHE A 20 -16.64 -10.74 1.90
C PHE A 20 -15.29 -11.43 2.15
N ASP A 21 -14.17 -10.68 2.14
CA ASP A 21 -12.84 -11.19 2.50
C ASP A 21 -12.33 -10.54 3.80
N THR A 22 -12.00 -11.39 4.77
CA THR A 22 -11.51 -10.95 6.10
C THR A 22 -9.99 -10.77 6.13
N LEU A 23 -9.26 -11.32 5.17
CA LEU A 23 -7.80 -11.24 5.11
C LEU A 23 -7.33 -9.99 4.37
N GLY A 24 -8.06 -9.61 3.32
CA GLY A 24 -7.77 -8.45 2.49
C GLY A 24 -6.48 -8.60 1.69
N ILE A 25 -5.91 -7.47 1.27
CA ILE A 25 -4.69 -7.47 0.45
C ILE A 25 -3.43 -7.60 1.33
N THR A 26 -2.53 -8.52 0.97
CA THR A 26 -1.20 -8.64 1.59
C THR A 26 -0.12 -8.65 0.50
N ILE A 27 0.86 -7.75 0.60
CA ILE A 27 2.01 -7.70 -0.30
C ILE A 27 3.12 -8.58 0.28
N ARG A 28 3.78 -9.39 -0.56
CA ARG A 28 4.85 -10.32 -0.14
C ARG A 28 6.08 -10.21 -1.04
N LYS A 29 7.27 -10.09 -0.46
CA LYS A 29 8.56 -10.23 -1.15
C LYS A 29 9.12 -11.62 -0.89
N LYS A 30 9.48 -12.34 -1.95
CA LYS A 30 10.20 -13.62 -1.83
C LYS A 30 11.65 -13.33 -1.44
N GLY A 31 12.14 -13.98 -0.38
CA GLY A 31 13.55 -13.93 0.02
C GLY A 31 14.46 -14.75 -0.89
N LYS A 32 15.78 -14.54 -0.77
CA LYS A 32 16.81 -15.39 -1.38
C LYS A 32 17.09 -16.58 -0.42
N GLY A 33 16.78 -17.80 -0.83
CA GLY A 33 17.05 -19.01 -0.04
C GLY A 33 16.06 -19.27 1.13
N LEU A 34 16.58 -19.76 2.27
CA LEU A 34 15.78 -20.19 3.43
C LEU A 34 15.35 -19.03 4.36
N PHE A 35 15.82 -17.80 4.13
CA PHE A 35 15.54 -16.65 4.99
C PHE A 35 14.91 -15.44 4.27
N ASN A 36 14.14 -14.69 5.07
CA ASN A 36 13.49 -13.39 4.84
C ASN A 36 12.36 -13.35 3.80
N LYS A 37 11.21 -13.92 4.18
CA LYS A 37 9.92 -13.56 3.60
C LYS A 37 9.41 -12.32 4.34
N VAL A 38 9.30 -11.19 3.65
CA VAL A 38 8.65 -9.99 4.20
C VAL A 38 7.24 -9.92 3.64
N SER A 39 6.28 -9.63 4.52
CA SER A 39 4.89 -9.44 4.14
C SER A 39 4.26 -8.31 4.93
N ALA A 40 3.49 -7.46 4.27
CA ALA A 40 2.78 -6.37 4.91
C ALA A 40 1.41 -6.13 4.27
N LYS A 41 0.46 -5.63 5.07
CA LYS A 41 -0.81 -5.12 4.57
C LYS A 41 -0.60 -3.68 4.10
N PRO A 42 -0.95 -3.33 2.85
CA PRO A 42 -0.84 -1.96 2.38
C PRO A 42 -1.97 -1.10 2.96
N LYS A 43 -1.71 0.20 3.03
CA LYS A 43 -2.70 1.27 3.19
C LYS A 43 -3.01 1.89 1.84
N ALA A 44 -4.08 2.68 1.77
CA ALA A 44 -4.42 3.48 0.61
C ALA A 44 -4.35 4.99 0.89
N ALA A 45 -4.04 5.75 -0.14
CA ALA A 45 -4.29 7.18 -0.21
C ALA A 45 -5.18 7.48 -1.41
N VAL A 46 -6.13 8.40 -1.26
CA VAL A 46 -7.08 8.79 -2.30
C VAL A 46 -6.96 10.28 -2.60
N CYS A 47 -6.84 10.63 -3.87
CA CYS A 47 -6.90 12.02 -4.31
C CYS A 47 -8.36 12.49 -4.33
N SER A 48 -8.72 13.44 -3.49
CA SER A 48 -10.07 14.03 -3.43
C SER A 48 -10.41 14.88 -4.66
N ASN A 49 -9.43 15.24 -5.48
CA ASN A 49 -9.64 16.05 -6.69
C ASN A 49 -9.91 15.21 -7.94
N CYS A 50 -9.14 14.14 -8.17
CA CYS A 50 -9.23 13.35 -9.41
C CYS A 50 -9.53 11.86 -9.21
N GLY A 51 -9.69 11.39 -7.98
CA GLY A 51 -10.03 9.99 -7.68
C GLY A 51 -8.86 9.00 -7.81
N TYR A 52 -7.65 9.44 -8.15
CA TYR A 52 -6.47 8.55 -8.17
C TYR A 52 -6.23 7.91 -6.80
N VAL A 53 -6.01 6.60 -6.78
CA VAL A 53 -5.72 5.81 -5.58
C VAL A 53 -4.29 5.29 -5.64
N ALA A 54 -3.55 5.46 -4.55
CA ALA A 54 -2.23 4.89 -4.37
C ALA A 54 -2.24 3.89 -3.20
N PHE A 55 -1.66 2.71 -3.40
CA PHE A 55 -1.37 1.78 -2.30
C PHE A 55 0.07 1.93 -1.83
N TYR A 56 0.28 1.93 -0.51
CA TYR A 56 1.61 2.10 0.08
C TYR A 56 1.76 1.30 1.38
N ILE A 57 3.00 1.08 1.81
CA ILE A 57 3.36 0.40 3.06
C ILE A 57 4.22 1.37 3.87
N ASP A 58 3.92 1.56 5.17
CA ASP A 58 4.69 2.46 6.03
C ASP A 58 6.11 1.92 6.27
N GLU A 59 6.23 0.66 6.68
CA GLU A 59 7.51 -0.03 6.92
C GLU A 59 8.09 -0.64 5.63
N TYR A 60 8.05 0.10 4.53
CA TYR A 60 8.51 -0.38 3.22
C TYR A 60 10.01 -0.71 3.19
N LYS A 61 10.79 -0.25 4.17
CA LYS A 61 12.22 -0.56 4.28
C LYS A 61 12.50 -2.04 4.50
N GLU A 62 11.54 -2.80 5.04
CA GLU A 62 11.67 -4.26 5.08
C GLU A 62 11.67 -4.89 3.67
N PHE A 63 11.15 -4.16 2.67
CA PHE A 63 11.14 -4.60 1.28
C PHE A 63 12.38 -4.15 0.48
N SER A 64 13.29 -3.33 1.03
CA SER A 64 14.59 -3.07 0.37
C SER A 64 15.52 -4.30 0.41
N GLU A 65 16.51 -4.35 -0.48
CA GLU A 65 17.62 -5.34 -0.41
C GLU A 65 18.77 -4.78 0.42
#